data_AF-A0A945X838-F1
#
_entry.id   AF-A0A945X838-F1
#
_cell.length_a   1.000
_cell.length_b   1.000
_cell.length_c   1.000
_cell.angle_alpha   90.00
_cell.angle_beta   90.00
_cell.angle_gamma   90.00
#
_symmetry.space_group_name_H-M   'P 1'
#
loop_
_entity.id
_entity.type
_entity.pdbx_description
1 polymer ?
#
loop_
_entity_poly.entity_id
_entity_poly.type
_entity_poly.pdbx_seq_one_letter_code
_entity_poly.pdbx_strand_id
1 'polypeptide(L)'
;MYASRVTKSMAHAIAETDRRRERQVAYNTEHGISPTPLRKKIADITAVLAREKADSEALLAGVSPSAGEGFVRPALRGGKEELTSLIATITEQMMQASGELKFELAAKLRDEVHELKRELREMSNATA
;
A
#
# COMPACT_ATOMS: atom_id res chain seq x y z
N MET A 1 0.42 -25.63 -26.20
CA MET A 1 -1.02 -25.46 -26.54
C MET A 1 -1.60 -26.85 -26.76
N TYR A 2 -2.74 -27.17 -26.17
CA TYR A 2 -3.44 -28.45 -26.41
C TYR A 2 -4.60 -28.21 -27.37
N ALA A 3 -4.53 -28.77 -28.57
CA ALA A 3 -5.57 -28.67 -29.59
C ALA A 3 -5.44 -29.81 -30.60
N SER A 4 -6.57 -30.25 -31.16
CA SER A 4 -6.60 -31.34 -32.16
C SER A 4 -6.09 -30.92 -33.54
N ARG A 5 -6.11 -29.62 -33.87
CA ARG A 5 -5.58 -29.07 -35.13
C ARG A 5 -5.01 -27.67 -34.91
N VAL A 6 -4.06 -27.30 -35.76
CA VAL A 6 -3.54 -25.93 -35.80
C VAL A 6 -4.49 -25.07 -36.62
N THR A 7 -5.09 -24.07 -35.98
CA THR A 7 -5.89 -23.07 -36.67
C THR A 7 -5.00 -22.02 -37.33
N LYS A 8 -5.53 -21.25 -38.30
CA LYS A 8 -4.79 -20.17 -38.95
C LYS A 8 -4.25 -19.15 -37.92
N SER A 9 -5.05 -18.78 -36.93
CA SER A 9 -4.62 -17.86 -35.86
C SER A 9 -3.49 -18.45 -35.00
N MET A 10 -3.54 -19.75 -34.70
CA MET A 10 -2.46 -20.43 -33.99
C MET A 10 -1.18 -20.45 -34.82
N ALA A 11 -1.27 -20.74 -36.13
CA ALA A 11 -0.11 -20.73 -37.01
C ALA A 11 0.56 -19.35 -37.05
N HIS A 12 -0.22 -18.26 -37.12
CA HIS A 12 0.32 -16.91 -37.05
C HIS A 12 0.99 -16.61 -35.69
N ALA A 13 0.35 -16.99 -34.57
CA ALA A 13 0.90 -16.77 -33.24
C ALA A 13 2.19 -17.54 -32.99
N ILE A 14 2.25 -18.80 -33.44
CA ILE A 14 3.45 -19.65 -33.35
C ILE A 14 4.57 -19.04 -34.19
N ALA A 15 4.30 -18.72 -35.47
CA ALA A 15 5.31 -18.14 -36.37
C ALA A 15 5.89 -16.82 -35.84
N GLU A 16 5.07 -15.92 -35.28
CA GLU A 16 5.58 -14.68 -34.70
C GLU A 16 6.35 -14.92 -33.40
N THR A 17 5.99 -15.93 -32.62
CA THR A 17 6.73 -16.33 -31.41
C THR A 17 8.12 -16.86 -31.79
N ASP A 18 8.18 -17.73 -32.80
CA ASP A 18 9.44 -18.33 -33.28
C ASP A 18 10.34 -17.26 -33.90
N ARG A 19 9.80 -16.38 -34.76
CA ARG A 19 10.55 -15.24 -35.33
C ARG A 19 11.15 -14.33 -34.26
N ARG A 20 10.42 -14.05 -33.17
CA ARG A 20 10.94 -13.25 -32.04
C ARG A 20 12.01 -14.01 -31.28
N ARG A 21 11.81 -15.30 -31.03
CA ARG A 21 12.75 -16.15 -30.29
C ARG A 21 14.08 -16.26 -31.01
N GLU A 22 14.08 -16.45 -32.33
CA GLU A 22 15.29 -16.51 -33.15
C GLU A 22 16.14 -15.24 -33.01
N ARG A 23 15.50 -14.06 -33.10
CA ARG A 23 16.19 -12.77 -32.92
C ARG A 23 16.75 -12.62 -31.51
N GLN A 24 16.01 -13.04 -30.49
CA GLN A 24 16.46 -13.00 -29.10
C GLN A 24 17.66 -13.92 -28.85
N VAL A 25 17.62 -15.15 -29.39
CA VAL A 25 18.73 -16.11 -29.26
C VAL A 25 19.97 -15.58 -29.97
N ALA A 26 19.84 -15.09 -31.21
CA ALA A 26 20.96 -14.51 -31.95
C ALA A 26 21.61 -13.35 -31.19
N TYR A 27 20.79 -12.41 -30.69
CA TYR A 27 21.27 -11.29 -29.88
C TYR A 27 21.97 -11.78 -28.61
N ASN A 28 21.36 -12.71 -27.87
CA ASN A 28 21.93 -13.24 -26.64
C ASN A 28 23.27 -13.96 -26.89
N THR A 29 23.37 -14.75 -27.96
CA THR A 29 24.61 -15.44 -28.32
C THR A 29 25.71 -14.46 -28.71
N GLU A 30 25.39 -13.43 -29.51
CA GLU A 30 26.34 -12.39 -29.90
C GLU A 30 26.87 -11.60 -28.69
N HIS A 31 26.01 -11.36 -27.69
CA HIS A 31 26.34 -10.56 -26.51
C HIS A 31 26.73 -11.39 -25.27
N GLY A 32 26.82 -12.73 -25.40
CA GLY A 32 27.14 -13.62 -24.27
C GLY A 32 26.11 -13.59 -23.13
N ILE A 33 24.85 -13.26 -23.41
CA ILE A 33 23.78 -13.14 -22.41
C ILE A 33 23.18 -14.52 -22.12
N SER A 34 23.27 -14.97 -20.87
CA SER A 34 22.53 -16.15 -20.38
C SER A 34 21.15 -15.73 -19.87
N PRO A 35 20.03 -16.23 -20.44
CA PRO A 35 18.69 -15.88 -19.98
C PRO A 35 18.47 -16.34 -18.54
N THR A 36 18.09 -15.41 -17.67
CA THR A 36 17.77 -15.70 -16.27
C THR A 36 16.35 -15.25 -15.93
N PRO A 37 15.64 -15.96 -15.05
CA PRO A 37 14.33 -15.52 -14.58
C PRO A 37 14.43 -14.17 -13.85
N LEU A 38 13.54 -13.23 -14.17
CA LEU A 38 13.44 -11.97 -13.46
C LEU A 38 12.98 -12.21 -12.01
N ARG A 39 13.79 -11.78 -11.03
CA ARG A 39 13.41 -11.76 -9.61
C ARG A 39 12.79 -10.40 -9.26
N LYS A 40 11.47 -10.30 -9.30
CA LYS A 40 10.76 -9.11 -8.79
C LYS A 40 10.68 -9.20 -7.26
N LYS A 41 11.18 -8.17 -6.57
CA LYS A 41 10.98 -8.04 -5.13
C LYS A 41 9.48 -7.81 -4.87
N ILE A 42 8.94 -8.50 -3.86
CA ILE A 42 7.61 -8.18 -3.34
C ILE A 42 7.72 -6.78 -2.71
N ALA A 43 6.77 -5.90 -3.03
CA ALA A 43 6.75 -4.57 -2.44
C ALA A 43 6.60 -4.69 -0.92
N ASP A 44 7.52 -4.06 -0.19
CA ASP A 44 7.52 -4.10 1.26
C ASP A 44 6.43 -3.18 1.82
N ILE A 45 5.36 -3.78 2.33
CA ILE A 45 4.21 -3.07 2.92
C ILE A 45 4.64 -2.31 4.19
N THR A 46 5.67 -2.77 4.90
CA THR A 46 6.13 -2.15 6.15
C THR A 46 6.69 -0.75 5.91
N ALA A 47 7.34 -0.51 4.77
CA ALA A 47 7.84 0.80 4.39
C ALA A 47 6.70 1.82 4.18
N VAL A 48 5.55 1.36 3.66
CA VAL A 48 4.36 2.20 3.48
C VAL A 48 3.74 2.54 4.83
N LEU A 49 3.61 1.55 5.73
CA LEU A 49 3.05 1.75 7.07
C LEU A 49 3.94 2.64 7.95
N ALA A 50 5.26 2.52 7.83
CA ALA A 50 6.22 3.38 8.52
C ALA A 50 6.08 4.85 8.09
N ARG A 51 5.88 5.09 6.78
CA ARG A 51 5.61 6.44 6.27
C ARG A 51 4.30 7.01 6.81
N GLU A 52 3.24 6.19 6.86
CA GLU A 52 1.95 6.61 7.42
C GLU A 52 2.01 6.94 8.91
N LYS A 53 2.82 6.20 9.68
CA LYS A 53 3.09 6.50 11.08
C LYS A 53 3.79 7.86 11.21
N ALA A 54 4.86 8.10 10.45
CA ALA A 54 5.58 9.37 10.48
C ALA A 54 4.67 10.56 10.09
N ASP A 55 3.81 10.39 9.08
CA ASP A 55 2.83 11.39 8.69
C ASP A 55 1.76 11.63 9.79
N SER A 56 1.40 10.61 10.55
CA SER A 56 0.49 10.73 11.70
C SER A 56 1.15 11.51 12.84
N GLU A 57 2.39 11.16 13.17
CA GLU A 57 3.18 11.86 14.20
C GLU A 57 3.39 13.34 13.84
N ALA A 58 3.68 13.65 12.57
CA ALA A 58 3.84 15.02 12.10
C ALA A 58 2.54 15.85 12.19
N LEU A 59 1.38 15.23 11.91
CA LEU A 59 0.07 15.87 12.09
C LEU A 59 -0.28 16.10 13.56
N LEU A 60 0.11 15.17 14.43
CA LEU A 60 -0.17 15.22 15.87
C LEU A 60 0.81 16.12 16.64
N ALA A 61 2.03 16.34 16.14
CA ALA A 61 3.03 17.20 16.78
C ALA A 61 2.61 18.68 16.91
N GLY A 62 1.55 19.10 16.22
CA GLY A 62 0.92 20.41 16.39
C GLY A 62 -0.13 20.49 17.51
N VAL A 63 -0.46 19.38 18.17
CA VAL A 63 -1.52 19.27 19.20
C VAL A 63 -0.95 18.53 20.42
N SER A 64 -0.71 19.25 21.52
CA SER A 64 -0.18 18.66 22.76
C SER A 64 -1.20 17.70 23.41
N PRO A 65 -0.80 16.50 23.87
CA PRO A 65 -1.73 15.57 24.51
C PRO A 65 -1.90 15.90 26.00
N SER A 66 -3.13 16.16 26.45
CA SER A 66 -3.50 16.00 27.85
C SER A 66 -3.91 14.55 28.10
N ALA A 67 -3.24 13.89 29.03
CA ALA A 67 -3.55 12.53 29.47
C ALA A 67 -4.96 12.44 30.08
N GLY A 68 -5.73 11.39 29.72
CA GLY A 68 -7.01 11.08 30.34
C GLY A 68 -7.59 9.75 29.87
N GLU A 69 -7.72 8.81 30.80
CA GLU A 69 -8.38 7.51 30.65
C GLU A 69 -9.89 7.65 30.34
N GLY A 70 -10.45 6.72 29.57
CA GLY A 70 -11.89 6.44 29.59
C GLY A 70 -12.55 6.24 28.22
N PHE A 71 -13.05 5.03 28.00
CA PHE A 71 -13.86 4.66 26.84
C PHE A 71 -15.31 5.15 27.04
N VAL A 72 -15.72 6.21 26.34
CA VAL A 72 -17.12 6.57 26.07
C VAL A 72 -17.12 7.30 24.73
N ARG A 73 -18.00 6.97 23.78
CA ARG A 73 -18.23 7.82 22.60
C ARG A 73 -19.05 9.04 23.05
N PRO A 74 -18.50 10.27 23.16
CA PRO A 74 -19.30 11.45 23.41
C PRO A 74 -19.69 12.06 22.06
N ALA A 75 -20.87 12.65 21.99
CA ALA A 75 -21.25 13.46 20.85
C ALA A 75 -20.21 14.55 20.63
N LEU A 76 -19.70 14.66 19.39
CA LEU A 76 -18.73 15.64 18.90
C LEU A 76 -19.00 17.04 19.47
N ARG A 77 -18.37 17.34 20.60
CA ARG A 77 -18.36 18.69 21.22
C ARG A 77 -16.95 19.12 21.64
N GLY A 78 -15.95 18.24 21.52
CA GLY A 78 -14.51 18.53 21.61
C GLY A 78 -13.78 18.23 20.30
N GLY A 79 -14.17 18.92 19.22
CA GLY A 79 -14.03 18.41 17.85
C GLY A 79 -12.62 18.07 17.34
N LYS A 80 -11.55 18.76 17.74
CA LYS A 80 -10.20 18.48 17.21
C LYS A 80 -9.38 17.55 18.10
N GLU A 81 -9.45 17.72 19.41
CA GLU A 81 -8.63 16.96 20.38
C GLU A 81 -9.08 15.49 20.46
N GLU A 82 -10.39 15.23 20.42
CA GLU A 82 -10.97 13.88 20.36
C GLU A 82 -10.59 13.16 19.05
N LEU A 83 -10.58 13.89 17.92
CA LEU A 83 -10.16 13.35 16.63
C LEU A 83 -8.66 13.03 16.60
N THR A 84 -7.82 13.90 17.18
CA THR A 84 -6.37 13.64 17.26
C THR A 84 -6.02 12.44 18.14
N SER A 85 -6.70 12.28 19.28
CA SER A 85 -6.50 11.12 20.15
C SER A 85 -6.97 9.82 19.48
N LEU A 86 -8.10 9.85 18.78
CA LEU A 86 -8.58 8.70 18.00
C LEU A 86 -7.60 8.29 16.90
N ILE A 87 -7.05 9.24 16.15
CA ILE A 87 -6.03 8.98 15.13
C ILE A 87 -4.82 8.28 15.76
N ALA A 88 -4.33 8.77 16.91
CA ALA A 88 -3.19 8.16 17.60
C ALA A 88 -3.46 6.69 17.98
N THR A 89 -4.65 6.39 18.54
CA THR A 89 -5.04 5.02 18.91
C THR A 89 -5.14 4.09 17.70
N ILE A 90 -5.78 4.53 16.61
CA ILE A 90 -5.92 3.67 15.42
C ILE A 90 -4.57 3.48 14.72
N THR A 91 -3.69 4.50 14.70
CA THR A 91 -2.31 4.35 14.22
C THR A 91 -1.54 3.32 15.02
N GLU A 92 -1.70 3.27 16.35
CA GLU A 92 -1.07 2.26 17.19
C GLU A 92 -1.60 0.86 16.90
N GLN A 93 -2.91 0.69 16.75
CA GLN A 93 -3.54 -0.58 16.37
C GLN A 93 -3.09 -1.06 14.99
N MET A 94 -2.91 -0.15 14.03
CA MET A 94 -2.37 -0.45 12.69
C MET A 94 -0.94 -1.00 12.80
N MET A 95 -0.10 -0.38 13.62
CA MET A 95 1.28 -0.81 13.84
C MET A 95 1.35 -2.17 14.55
N GLN A 96 0.48 -2.40 15.54
CA GLN A 96 0.37 -3.70 16.20
C GLN A 96 -0.07 -4.78 15.22
N ALA A 97 -1.10 -4.53 14.39
CA ALA A 97 -1.55 -5.46 13.37
C ALA A 97 -0.46 -5.77 12.34
N SER A 98 0.37 -4.79 11.98
CA SER A 98 1.55 -4.99 11.14
C SER A 98 2.61 -5.86 11.81
N GLY A 99 2.86 -5.67 13.11
CA GLY A 99 3.80 -6.48 13.89
C GLY A 99 3.34 -7.93 14.05
N GLU A 100 2.03 -8.15 14.10
CA GLU A 100 1.38 -9.47 14.13
C GLU A 100 1.19 -10.10 12.73
N LEU A 101 1.74 -9.48 11.66
CA LEU A 101 1.64 -9.94 10.26
C LEU A 101 0.21 -9.99 9.70
N LYS A 102 -0.74 -9.25 10.30
CA LYS A 102 -2.14 -9.14 9.85
C LYS A 102 -2.29 -7.99 8.85
N PHE A 103 -1.70 -8.13 7.66
CA PHE A 103 -1.61 -7.03 6.68
C PHE A 103 -2.97 -6.54 6.14
N GLU A 104 -3.96 -7.42 6.02
CA GLU A 104 -5.31 -7.00 5.60
C GLU A 104 -5.98 -6.08 6.63
N LEU A 105 -5.79 -6.37 7.92
CA LEU A 105 -6.31 -5.54 9.00
C LEU A 105 -5.54 -4.22 9.06
N ALA A 106 -4.21 -4.26 8.97
CA ALA A 106 -3.37 -3.06 8.93
C ALA A 106 -3.75 -2.15 7.74
N ALA A 107 -4.05 -2.71 6.56
CA ALA A 107 -4.50 -1.95 5.40
C ALA A 107 -5.85 -1.24 5.64
N LYS A 108 -6.81 -1.93 6.27
CA LYS A 108 -8.10 -1.31 6.65
C LYS A 108 -7.93 -0.16 7.63
N LEU A 109 -7.12 -0.37 8.68
CA LEU A 109 -6.84 0.64 9.69
C LEU A 109 -6.09 1.85 9.11
N ARG A 110 -5.20 1.62 8.13
CA ARG A 110 -4.54 2.70 7.38
C ARG A 110 -5.56 3.59 6.65
N ASP A 111 -6.49 2.95 5.93
CA ASP A 111 -7.51 3.68 5.16
C ASP A 111 -8.43 4.48 6.10
N GLU A 112 -8.77 3.94 7.27
CA GLU A 112 -9.52 4.64 8.31
C GLU A 112 -8.75 5.84 8.90
N VAL A 113 -7.44 5.68 9.18
CA VAL A 113 -6.56 6.79 9.60
C VAL A 113 -6.50 7.88 8.54
N HIS A 114 -6.44 7.53 7.26
CA HIS A 114 -6.45 8.50 6.16
C HIS A 114 -7.72 9.35 6.13
N GLU A 115 -8.88 8.71 6.31
CA GLU A 115 -10.18 9.40 6.34
C GLU A 115 -10.26 10.36 7.55
N LEU A 116 -9.89 9.91 8.75
CA LEU A 116 -9.87 10.77 9.94
C LEU A 116 -8.89 11.94 9.81
N LYS A 117 -7.72 11.72 9.20
CA LYS A 117 -6.78 12.81 8.89
C LYS A 117 -7.37 13.83 7.91
N ARG A 118 -8.19 13.40 6.95
CA ARG A 118 -8.89 14.30 6.02
C ARG A 118 -9.90 15.15 6.76
N GLU A 119 -10.74 14.53 7.59
CA GLU A 119 -11.72 15.24 8.42
C GLU A 119 -11.05 16.27 9.34
N LEU A 120 -9.94 15.90 10.00
CA LEU A 120 -9.19 16.83 10.85
C LEU A 120 -8.68 18.05 10.09
N ARG A 121 -8.18 17.86 8.85
CA ARG A 121 -7.72 18.95 7.98
C ARG A 121 -8.85 19.85 7.51
N GLU A 122 -10.01 19.28 7.19
CA GLU A 122 -11.21 20.05 6.82
C GLU A 122 -11.68 20.89 8.02
N MET A 123 -11.69 20.32 9.23
CA MET A 123 -12.00 21.04 10.46
C MET A 123 -10.97 22.10 10.81
N SER A 124 -9.68 21.90 10.52
CA SER A 124 -8.66 22.93 10.74
C SER A 124 -8.82 24.11 9.79
N ASN A 125 -9.12 23.84 8.52
CA ASN A 125 -9.30 24.86 7.49
C ASN A 125 -10.61 25.64 7.65
N ALA A 126 -11.67 25.02 8.20
CA ALA A 126 -12.95 25.70 8.46
C ALA A 126 -12.89 26.67 9.65
N THR A 127 -11.91 26.52 10.54
CA THR A 127 -11.68 27.38 11.71
C THR A 127 -10.59 28.44 11.54
N ALA A 128 -9.91 28.47 10.38
CA ALA A 128 -8.89 29.45 10.04
C ALA A 128 -9.48 30.56 9.16
#